data_AF-A0A929NIT1-F1
#
_entry.id   AF-A0A929NIT1-F1
#
_cell.length_a   1.000
_cell.length_b   1.000
_cell.length_c   1.000
_cell.angle_alpha   90.00
_cell.angle_beta   90.00
_cell.angle_gamma   90.00
#
_symmetry.space_group_name_H-M   'P 1'
#
loop_
_entity.id
_entity.type
_entity.pdbx_description
1 polymer ?
#
loop_
_entity_poly.entity_id
_entity_poly.type
_entity_poly.pdbx_seq_one_letter_code
_entity_poly.pdbx_strand_id
1 'polypeptide(L)'
;MDAQTFLKKIDHIKDIPTLPAVAVKVNSMLRDYDTSINKLSETIEKDQAIVSKILRLVNSAFYGFQSRVSSIPHAMVLLGFSTVRNAVISVSVIGAFSKKGKFEGFDIRDFWVHSVAVAVTSRHLSEKSRLVMPDEAFVAGLLHDVGKVILAQYFSDLFSQVWTSVSKEGIPF
;
A
#
# COMPACT_ATOMS: atom_id res chain seq x y z
N MET A 1 -22.58 8.41 17.48
CA MET A 1 -23.16 8.14 16.15
C MET A 1 -23.72 6.73 16.18
N ASP A 2 -24.97 6.52 15.77
CA ASP A 2 -25.57 5.19 15.68
C ASP A 2 -25.14 4.46 14.38
N ALA A 3 -25.34 3.14 14.34
CA ALA A 3 -24.88 2.30 13.23
C ALA A 3 -25.54 2.63 11.88
N GLN A 4 -26.83 3.01 11.86
CA GLN A 4 -27.51 3.36 10.61
C GLN A 4 -26.99 4.67 10.04
N THR A 5 -26.74 5.67 10.89
CA THR A 5 -26.12 6.93 10.49
C THR A 5 -24.70 6.73 9.97
N PHE A 6 -23.92 5.84 10.60
CA PHE A 6 -22.58 5.49 10.14
C PHE A 6 -22.59 4.85 8.74
N LEU A 7 -23.42 3.82 8.52
CA LEU A 7 -23.55 3.14 7.23
C LEU A 7 -24.01 4.10 6.12
N LYS A 8 -25.03 4.92 6.38
CA LYS A 8 -25.47 5.95 5.43
C LYS A 8 -24.34 6.91 5.05
N LYS A 9 -23.51 7.30 6.02
CA LYS A 9 -22.38 8.19 5.76
C LYS A 9 -21.29 7.50 4.95
N ILE A 10 -21.02 6.20 5.19
CA ILE A 10 -20.14 5.38 4.35
C ILE A 10 -20.65 5.32 2.91
N ASP A 11 -21.93 5.00 2.70
CA ASP A 11 -22.53 4.88 1.37
C ASP A 11 -22.49 6.21 0.58
N HIS A 12 -22.39 7.33 1.28
CA HIS A 12 -22.27 8.67 0.71
C HIS A 12 -20.82 9.16 0.57
N ILE A 13 -19.80 8.36 0.90
CA ILE A 13 -18.41 8.70 0.60
C ILE A 13 -18.19 8.57 -0.92
N LYS A 14 -18.31 9.70 -1.62
CA LYS A 14 -18.15 9.75 -3.08
C LYS A 14 -16.70 9.65 -3.55
N ASP A 15 -15.75 10.03 -2.70
CA ASP A 15 -14.36 10.26 -3.10
C ASP A 15 -13.35 9.30 -2.43
N ILE A 16 -13.71 8.04 -2.18
CA ILE A 16 -12.70 7.05 -1.74
C ILE A 16 -11.60 7.02 -2.81
N PRO A 17 -10.32 7.25 -2.45
CA PRO A 17 -9.25 7.30 -3.42
C PRO A 17 -9.18 6.02 -4.25
N THR A 18 -9.30 6.16 -5.56
CA THR A 18 -9.07 5.05 -6.49
C THR A 18 -7.58 4.86 -6.71
N LEU A 19 -7.14 3.60 -6.82
CA LEU A 19 -5.77 3.31 -7.22
C LEU A 19 -5.54 3.72 -8.69
N PRO A 20 -4.34 4.22 -9.04
CA PRO A 20 -3.98 4.46 -10.43
C PRO A 20 -4.17 3.21 -11.29
N ALA A 21 -4.61 3.39 -12.54
CA ALA A 21 -4.85 2.28 -13.48
C ALA A 21 -3.60 1.40 -13.66
N VAL A 22 -2.40 1.98 -13.60
CA VAL A 22 -1.13 1.25 -13.66
C VAL A 22 -1.02 0.23 -12.52
N ALA A 23 -1.39 0.60 -11.28
CA ALA A 23 -1.32 -0.30 -10.13
C ALA A 23 -2.29 -1.48 -10.27
N VAL A 24 -3.52 -1.21 -10.71
CA VAL A 24 -4.53 -2.23 -10.97
C VAL A 24 -4.06 -3.19 -12.06
N LYS A 25 -3.50 -2.65 -13.15
CA LYS A 25 -3.01 -3.46 -14.27
C LYS A 25 -1.81 -4.32 -13.85
N VAL A 26 -0.83 -3.74 -13.17
CA VAL A 26 0.34 -4.44 -12.62
C VAL A 26 -0.10 -5.57 -11.68
N ASN A 27 -1.10 -5.35 -10.84
CA ASN A 27 -1.67 -6.39 -9.98
C ASN A 27 -2.26 -7.55 -10.79
N SER A 28 -3.02 -7.25 -11.85
CA SER A 28 -3.67 -8.27 -12.69
C SER A 28 -2.69 -9.13 -13.48
N MET A 29 -1.53 -8.58 -13.85
CA MET A 29 -0.55 -9.25 -14.70
C MET A 29 0.19 -10.40 -14.00
N LEU A 30 0.17 -10.46 -12.67
CA LEU A 30 0.73 -11.59 -11.92
C LEU A 30 -0.07 -12.89 -12.05
N ARG A 31 -1.36 -12.79 -12.39
CA ARG A 31 -2.23 -13.95 -12.59
C ARG A 31 -2.05 -14.57 -13.98
N ASP A 32 -1.27 -13.89 -14.83
CA ASP A 32 -1.00 -14.29 -16.21
C ASP A 32 0.42 -14.88 -16.28
N TYR A 33 0.50 -16.19 -16.50
CA TYR A 33 1.76 -16.94 -16.61
C TYR A 33 2.65 -16.47 -17.78
N ASP A 34 2.11 -15.68 -18.71
CA ASP A 34 2.81 -15.21 -19.91
C ASP A 34 3.28 -13.74 -19.82
N THR A 35 3.27 -13.16 -18.61
CA THR A 35 3.74 -11.78 -18.44
C THR A 35 5.27 -11.69 -18.48
N SER A 36 5.79 -11.03 -19.51
CA SER A 36 7.20 -10.70 -19.62
C SER A 36 7.59 -9.46 -18.80
N ILE A 37 8.88 -9.38 -18.44
CA ILE A 37 9.52 -8.19 -17.85
C ILE A 37 9.24 -6.94 -18.68
N ASN A 38 9.34 -7.04 -20.01
CA ASN A 38 9.12 -5.92 -20.92
C ASN A 38 7.67 -5.39 -20.82
N LYS A 39 6.69 -6.29 -20.85
CA LYS A 39 5.26 -5.92 -20.77
C LYS A 39 4.93 -5.21 -19.44
N LEU A 40 5.51 -5.69 -18.34
CA LEU A 40 5.32 -5.04 -17.04
C LEU A 40 6.03 -3.69 -16.97
N SER A 41 7.26 -3.61 -17.49
CA SER A 41 8.02 -2.36 -17.54
C SER A 41 7.28 -1.29 -18.32
N GLU A 42 6.81 -1.59 -19.53
CA GLU A 42 6.01 -0.70 -20.36
C GLU A 42 4.72 -0.26 -19.66
N THR A 43 4.14 -1.12 -18.82
CA THR A 43 2.95 -0.77 -18.04
C THR A 43 3.27 0.21 -16.92
N ILE A 44 4.38 0.00 -16.19
CA ILE A 44 4.82 0.87 -15.10
C ILE A 44 5.29 2.22 -15.64
N GLU A 45 6.02 2.22 -16.76
CA GLU A 45 6.60 3.41 -17.38
C GLU A 45 5.57 4.42 -17.89
N LYS A 46 4.29 4.02 -18.01
CA LYS A 46 3.18 4.93 -18.29
C LYS A 46 2.91 5.93 -17.17
N ASP A 47 3.37 5.67 -15.96
CA ASP A 47 3.24 6.59 -14.82
C ASP A 47 4.62 7.01 -14.29
N GLN A 48 5.07 8.18 -14.74
CA GLN A 48 6.37 8.74 -14.37
C GLN A 48 6.53 9.02 -12.87
N ALA A 49 5.42 9.32 -12.17
CA ALA A 49 5.46 9.54 -10.73
C ALA A 49 5.70 8.23 -9.97
N ILE A 50 5.07 7.13 -10.42
CA ILE A 50 5.33 5.78 -9.90
C ILE A 50 6.77 5.36 -10.21
N VAL A 51 7.25 5.53 -11.45
CA VAL A 51 8.63 5.21 -11.84
C VAL A 51 9.65 5.90 -10.92
N SER A 52 9.52 7.21 -10.73
CA SER A 52 10.43 7.99 -9.88
C SER A 52 10.45 7.47 -8.43
N LYS A 53 9.28 7.18 -7.86
CA LYS A 53 9.17 6.65 -6.49
C LYS A 53 9.77 5.25 -6.36
N ILE A 54 9.58 4.38 -7.36
CA ILE A 54 10.19 3.05 -7.40
C ILE A 54 11.70 3.16 -7.50
N LEU A 55 12.24 3.92 -8.46
CA LEU A 55 13.68 4.08 -8.61
C LEU A 55 14.32 4.65 -7.35
N ARG A 56 13.65 5.59 -6.67
CA ARG A 56 14.13 6.10 -5.37
C ARG A 56 14.15 5.01 -4.29
N LEU A 57 13.13 4.15 -4.24
CA LEU A 57 13.08 3.03 -3.30
C LEU A 57 14.20 2.02 -3.58
N VAL A 58 14.39 1.65 -4.86
CA VAL A 58 15.42 0.68 -5.28
C VAL A 58 16.84 1.20 -5.00
N ASN A 59 17.07 2.50 -5.15
CA ASN A 59 18.35 3.14 -4.82
C ASN A 59 18.48 3.53 -3.33
N SER A 60 17.56 3.09 -2.46
CA SER A 60 17.68 3.38 -1.03
C SER A 60 18.79 2.57 -0.37
N ALA A 61 19.28 3.06 0.78
CA ALA A 61 20.29 2.38 1.58
C ALA A 61 19.87 0.95 1.98
N PHE A 62 18.57 0.64 1.98
CA PHE A 62 18.05 -0.69 2.25
C PHE A 62 18.54 -1.74 1.26
N TYR A 63 18.55 -1.44 -0.05
CA TYR A 63 19.02 -2.38 -1.07
C TYR A 63 20.53 -2.27 -1.31
N GLY A 64 21.13 -1.11 -1.05
CA GLY A 64 22.59 -0.98 -0.96
C GLY A 64 23.34 -1.28 -2.26
N PHE A 65 22.71 -1.14 -3.42
CA PHE A 65 23.36 -1.38 -4.70
C PHE A 65 24.54 -0.42 -4.93
N GLN A 66 25.67 -0.96 -5.38
CA GLN A 66 26.89 -0.19 -5.64
C GLN A 66 26.74 0.76 -6.84
N SER A 67 25.90 0.38 -7.81
CA SER A 67 25.60 1.18 -9.00
C SER A 67 24.16 1.69 -8.96
N ARG A 68 23.96 2.89 -9.51
CA ARG A 68 22.64 3.52 -9.55
C ARG A 68 21.74 2.76 -10.52
N VAL A 69 20.59 2.29 -10.03
CA VAL A 69 19.53 1.71 -10.85
C VAL A 69 18.73 2.83 -11.52
N SER A 70 18.75 2.89 -12.84
CA SER A 70 18.18 4.00 -13.64
C SER A 70 16.93 3.63 -14.42
N SER A 71 16.54 2.34 -14.48
CA SER A 71 15.39 1.88 -15.27
C SER A 71 14.61 0.78 -14.57
N ILE A 72 13.33 0.65 -14.94
CA ILE A 72 12.43 -0.38 -14.41
C ILE A 72 12.86 -1.80 -14.84
N PRO A 73 13.30 -2.06 -16.09
CA PRO A 73 13.81 -3.38 -16.45
C PRO A 73 15.04 -3.77 -15.62
N HIS A 74 15.96 -2.82 -15.38
CA HIS A 74 17.13 -3.05 -14.54
C HIS A 74 16.73 -3.37 -13.09
N ALA A 75 15.77 -2.64 -12.52
CA ALA A 75 15.22 -2.95 -11.21
C ALA A 75 14.59 -4.35 -11.13
N MET A 76 13.88 -4.78 -12.18
CA MET A 76 13.28 -6.12 -12.24
C MET A 76 14.33 -7.23 -12.32
N VAL A 77 15.42 -7.02 -13.05
CA VAL A 77 16.53 -7.98 -13.12
C VAL A 77 17.20 -8.16 -11.75
N LEU A 78 17.38 -7.07 -11.00
CA LEU A 78 18.05 -7.10 -9.69
C LEU A 78 17.15 -7.62 -8.56
N LEU A 79 15.88 -7.22 -8.54
CA LEU A 79 14.97 -7.48 -7.41
C LEU A 79 13.94 -8.59 -7.66
N GLY A 80 13.78 -8.98 -8.92
CA GLY A 80 12.72 -9.87 -9.36
C GLY A 80 11.37 -9.17 -9.54
N PHE A 81 10.51 -9.85 -10.29
CA PHE A 81 9.20 -9.36 -10.72
C PHE A 81 8.27 -9.01 -9.54
N SER A 82 8.09 -9.94 -8.59
CA SER A 82 7.17 -9.76 -7.46
C SER A 82 7.59 -8.60 -6.56
N THR A 83 8.89 -8.36 -6.35
CA THR A 83 9.39 -7.25 -5.54
C THR A 83 9.04 -5.90 -6.16
N VAL A 84 9.28 -5.73 -7.46
CA VAL A 84 8.95 -4.49 -8.18
C VAL A 84 7.43 -4.27 -8.18
N ARG A 85 6.64 -5.33 -8.40
CA ARG A 85 5.18 -5.26 -8.29
C ARG A 85 4.73 -4.80 -6.91
N ASN A 86 5.26 -5.40 -5.85
CA ASN A 86 4.90 -5.05 -4.47
C ASN A 86 5.25 -3.58 -4.17
N ALA A 87 6.38 -3.10 -4.67
CA ALA A 87 6.74 -1.68 -4.60
C ALA A 87 5.73 -0.77 -5.34
N VAL A 88 5.32 -1.13 -6.58
CA VAL A 88 4.30 -0.39 -7.34
C VAL A 88 3.01 -0.27 -6.53
N ILE A 89 2.52 -1.39 -5.98
CA ILE A 89 1.27 -1.42 -5.21
C ILE A 89 1.39 -0.58 -3.94
N SER A 90 2.44 -0.76 -3.15
CA SER A 90 2.67 0.02 -1.93
C SER A 90 2.72 1.51 -2.21
N VAL A 91 3.51 1.94 -3.21
CA VAL A 91 3.61 3.34 -3.61
C VAL A 91 2.27 3.92 -4.05
N SER A 92 1.47 3.12 -4.76
CA SER A 92 0.17 3.54 -5.29
C SER A 92 -0.89 3.66 -4.20
N VAL A 93 -0.97 2.69 -3.29
CA VAL A 93 -1.87 2.69 -2.13
C VAL A 93 -1.53 3.86 -1.22
N ILE A 94 -0.27 3.98 -0.79
CA ILE A 94 0.18 5.08 0.08
C ILE A 94 -0.10 6.41 -0.62
N GLY A 95 0.21 6.53 -1.91
CA GLY A 95 -0.04 7.76 -2.67
C GLY A 95 -1.52 8.15 -2.75
N ALA A 96 -2.42 7.18 -2.93
CA ALA A 96 -3.86 7.42 -3.03
C ALA A 96 -4.45 7.84 -1.68
N PHE A 97 -4.06 7.17 -0.60
CA PHE A 97 -4.65 7.32 0.73
C PHE A 97 -3.93 8.33 1.65
N SER A 98 -2.73 8.82 1.29
CA SER A 98 -1.99 9.82 2.10
C SER A 98 -2.41 11.27 1.84
N LYS A 99 -3.59 11.53 1.29
CA LYS A 99 -4.05 12.92 1.09
C LYS A 99 -4.28 13.62 2.43
N LYS A 100 -3.98 14.93 2.45
CA LYS A 100 -3.79 15.77 3.63
C LYS A 100 -4.98 15.76 4.60
N GLY A 101 -4.70 15.31 5.82
CA GLY A 101 -5.41 15.68 7.05
C GLY A 101 -4.37 15.77 8.17
N LYS A 102 -4.48 16.78 9.05
CA LYS A 102 -3.76 16.74 10.33
C LYS A 102 -4.64 15.91 11.26
N PHE A 103 -4.18 14.73 11.62
CA PHE A 103 -4.87 13.88 12.58
C PHE A 103 -4.20 14.07 13.93
N GLU A 104 -4.94 14.55 14.93
CA GLU A 104 -4.37 14.75 16.25
C GLU A 104 -4.00 13.40 16.87
N GLY A 105 -2.71 13.22 17.18
CA GLY A 105 -2.18 12.01 17.79
C GLY A 105 -1.97 10.81 16.86
N PHE A 106 -2.47 10.83 15.61
CA PHE A 106 -2.29 9.74 14.64
C PHE A 106 -1.27 10.12 13.57
N ASP A 107 -0.07 9.57 13.67
CA ASP A 107 0.94 9.72 12.62
C ASP A 107 0.65 8.76 11.46
N ILE A 108 0.19 9.33 10.35
CA ILE A 108 -0.06 8.59 9.11
C ILE A 108 1.20 7.86 8.61
N ARG A 109 2.40 8.35 8.95
CA ARG A 109 3.65 7.69 8.60
C ARG A 109 3.81 6.36 9.32
N ASP A 110 3.60 6.35 10.63
CA ASP A 110 3.71 5.15 11.46
C ASP A 110 2.68 4.10 11.03
N PHE A 111 1.47 4.55 10.67
CA PHE A 111 0.45 3.70 10.06
C PHE A 111 0.95 2.99 8.79
N TRP A 112 1.61 3.71 7.88
CA TRP A 112 2.14 3.10 6.66
C TRP A 112 3.35 2.20 6.91
N VAL A 113 4.19 2.53 7.89
CA VAL A 113 5.28 1.65 8.34
C VAL A 113 4.72 0.33 8.85
N HIS A 114 3.71 0.37 9.72
CA HIS A 114 2.98 -0.81 10.19
C HIS A 114 2.37 -1.61 9.03
N SER A 115 1.62 -0.95 8.15
CA SER A 115 0.96 -1.60 7.02
C SER A 115 1.95 -2.32 6.09
N VAL A 116 3.11 -1.72 5.81
CA VAL A 116 4.17 -2.35 5.01
C VAL A 116 4.83 -3.50 5.77
N ALA A 117 5.09 -3.36 7.07
CA ALA A 117 5.65 -4.42 7.90
C ALA A 117 4.72 -5.64 7.95
N VAL A 118 3.41 -5.43 8.11
CA VAL A 118 2.40 -6.49 8.04
C VAL A 118 2.38 -7.12 6.66
N ALA A 119 2.37 -6.33 5.57
CA ALA A 119 2.42 -6.84 4.19
C ALA A 119 3.61 -7.79 3.94
N VAL A 120 4.82 -7.36 4.32
CA VAL A 120 6.04 -8.17 4.17
C VAL A 120 5.98 -9.43 5.04
N THR A 121 5.51 -9.30 6.27
CA THR A 121 5.39 -10.44 7.21
C THR A 121 4.36 -11.44 6.73
N SER A 122 3.18 -11.00 6.31
CA SER A 122 2.11 -11.85 5.74
C SER A 122 2.60 -12.61 4.52
N ARG A 123 3.36 -11.95 3.64
CA ARG A 123 4.01 -12.60 2.49
C ARG A 123 4.96 -13.72 2.93
N HIS A 124 5.87 -13.42 3.86
CA HIS A 124 6.84 -14.39 4.37
C HIS A 124 6.17 -15.60 5.06
N LEU A 125 5.11 -15.34 5.82
CA LEU A 125 4.30 -16.39 6.45
C LEU A 125 3.58 -17.25 5.41
N SER A 126 3.06 -16.65 4.35
CA SER A 126 2.44 -17.34 3.23
C SER A 126 3.45 -18.24 2.48
N GLU A 127 4.69 -17.78 2.25
CA GLU A 127 5.74 -18.60 1.62
C GLU A 127 6.07 -19.85 2.44
N LYS A 128 6.08 -19.73 3.77
CA LYS A 128 6.34 -20.84 4.69
C LYS A 128 5.14 -21.78 4.85
N SER A 129 3.94 -21.22 5.01
CA SER A 129 2.73 -22.00 5.28
C SER A 129 2.12 -22.62 4.02
N ARG A 130 2.33 -22.00 2.85
CA ARG A 130 1.77 -22.39 1.54
C ARG A 130 0.24 -22.46 1.49
N LEU A 131 -0.46 -21.76 2.41
CA LEU A 131 -1.92 -21.75 2.50
C LEU A 131 -2.59 -20.77 1.53
N VAL A 132 -1.91 -19.68 1.21
CA VAL A 132 -2.38 -18.61 0.32
C VAL A 132 -1.22 -18.14 -0.54
N MET A 133 -1.52 -17.46 -1.65
CA MET A 133 -0.48 -16.94 -2.55
C MET A 133 0.29 -15.77 -1.88
N PRO A 134 1.64 -15.75 -1.93
CA PRO A 134 2.43 -14.71 -1.25
C PRO A 134 2.06 -13.29 -1.66
N ASP A 135 1.82 -13.06 -2.94
CA ASP A 135 1.50 -11.72 -3.46
C ASP A 135 0.06 -11.27 -3.14
N GLU A 136 -0.84 -12.20 -2.82
CA GLU A 136 -2.17 -11.90 -2.27
C GLU A 136 -2.09 -11.60 -0.77
N ALA A 137 -1.32 -12.40 -0.02
CA ALA A 137 -1.06 -12.16 1.39
C ALA A 137 -0.38 -10.80 1.63
N PHE A 138 0.54 -10.40 0.73
CA PHE A 138 1.16 -9.08 0.75
C PHE A 138 0.11 -7.96 0.63
N VAL A 139 -0.77 -8.04 -0.36
CA VAL A 139 -1.80 -7.00 -0.60
C VAL A 139 -2.80 -6.95 0.55
N ALA A 140 -3.20 -8.12 1.06
CA ALA A 140 -4.08 -8.21 2.22
C ALA A 140 -3.44 -7.54 3.45
N GLY A 141 -2.17 -7.85 3.74
CA GLY A 141 -1.44 -7.22 4.85
C GLY A 141 -1.25 -5.71 4.66
N LEU A 142 -1.03 -5.25 3.43
CA LEU A 142 -0.90 -3.82 3.14
C LEU A 142 -2.22 -3.05 3.36
N LEU A 143 -3.35 -3.66 3.06
CA LEU A 143 -4.67 -3.02 3.09
C LEU A 143 -5.47 -3.31 4.36
N HIS A 144 -4.99 -4.20 5.25
CA HIS A 144 -5.78 -4.72 6.37
C HIS A 144 -6.42 -3.63 7.24
N ASP A 145 -5.71 -2.54 7.48
CA ASP A 145 -6.15 -1.43 8.32
C ASP A 145 -6.53 -0.17 7.52
N VAL A 146 -6.73 -0.27 6.19
CA VAL A 146 -7.06 0.91 5.36
C VAL A 146 -8.34 1.63 5.83
N GLY A 147 -9.24 0.91 6.50
CA GLY A 147 -10.43 1.46 7.16
C GLY A 147 -10.10 2.56 8.18
N LYS A 148 -8.94 2.50 8.86
CA LYS A 148 -8.51 3.55 9.81
C LYS A 148 -8.24 4.87 9.09
N VAL A 149 -7.65 4.83 7.90
CA VAL A 149 -7.42 6.03 7.08
C VAL A 149 -8.76 6.60 6.58
N ILE A 150 -9.68 5.73 6.18
CA ILE A 150 -11.04 6.15 5.77
C ILE A 150 -11.77 6.80 6.96
N LEU A 151 -11.69 6.21 8.16
CA LEU A 151 -12.27 6.78 9.38
C LEU A 151 -11.65 8.14 9.70
N ALA A 152 -10.32 8.23 9.68
CA ALA A 152 -9.61 9.47 9.95
C ALA A 152 -10.01 10.59 8.97
N GLN A 153 -10.21 10.26 7.69
CA GLN A 153 -10.51 11.22 6.64
C GLN A 153 -11.99 11.65 6.60
N TYR A 154 -12.94 10.72 6.74
CA TYR A 154 -14.37 11.00 6.54
C TYR A 154 -15.18 11.07 7.85
N PHE A 155 -14.59 10.61 8.95
CA PHE A 155 -15.20 10.55 10.27
C PHE A 155 -14.27 11.14 11.34
N SER A 156 -13.61 12.26 11.04
CA SER A 156 -12.61 12.90 11.92
C SER A 156 -13.01 12.99 13.39
N ASP A 157 -14.24 13.40 13.68
CA ASP A 157 -14.72 13.56 15.07
C ASP A 157 -14.83 12.21 15.79
N LEU A 158 -15.38 11.20 15.10
CA LEU A 158 -15.47 9.84 15.63
C LEU A 158 -14.07 9.25 15.81
N PHE A 159 -13.20 9.41 14.81
CA PHE A 159 -11.83 8.93 14.85
C PHE A 159 -11.06 9.55 16.03
N SER A 160 -11.21 10.86 16.27
CA SER A 160 -10.59 11.55 17.41
C SER A 160 -11.07 11.00 18.77
N GLN A 161 -12.35 10.67 18.89
CA GLN A 161 -12.90 10.03 20.10
C GLN A 161 -12.30 8.64 20.31
N VAL A 162 -12.30 7.81 19.27
CA VAL A 162 -11.70 6.47 19.32
C VAL A 162 -10.23 6.56 19.68
N TRP A 163 -9.47 7.43 19.02
CA TRP A 163 -8.04 7.60 19.24
C TRP A 163 -7.71 8.08 20.67
N THR A 164 -8.55 8.96 21.23
CA THR A 164 -8.41 9.42 22.61
C THR A 164 -8.65 8.28 23.61
N SER A 165 -9.69 7.47 23.41
CA SER A 165 -9.96 6.30 24.27
C SER A 165 -8.83 5.28 24.20
N VAL A 166 -8.38 4.94 22.99
CA VAL A 166 -7.25 4.05 22.72
C VAL A 166 -5.99 4.51 23.45
N SER A 167 -5.68 5.81 23.35
CA SER A 167 -4.50 6.40 23.99
C SER A 167 -4.60 6.43 25.52
N LYS A 168 -5.79 6.65 26.09
CA LYS A 168 -6.02 6.69 27.54
C LYS A 168 -6.03 5.31 28.19
N GLU A 169 -6.62 4.33 27.50
CA GLU A 169 -6.85 2.99 28.01
C GLU A 169 -5.70 2.03 27.66
N GLY A 170 -4.79 2.43 26.77
CA GLY A 170 -3.65 1.61 26.36
C GLY A 170 -4.05 0.36 25.58
N ILE A 171 -5.22 0.41 24.92
CA ILE A 171 -5.74 -0.71 24.12
C ILE A 171 -5.23 -0.61 22.67
N PRO A 172 -4.98 -1.72 21.98
CA PRO A 172 -4.61 -1.69 20.56
C PRO A 172 -5.77 -1.15 19.71
N PHE A 173 -5.43 -0.37 18.68
CA PHE A 173 -6.37 0.06 17.65
C PHE A 173 -5.83 -0.23 16.28
#